data_AF-A0A7S0F9E2-F1
#
_entry.id   AF-A0A7S0F9E2-F1
#
_cell.length_a   1.000
_cell.length_b   1.000
_cell.length_c   1.000
_cell.angle_alpha   90.00
_cell.angle_beta   90.00
_cell.angle_gamma   90.00
#
_symmetry.space_group_name_H-M   'P 1'
#
loop_
_entity.id
_entity.type
_entity.pdbx_description
1 polymer ?
#
loop_
_entity_poly.entity_id
_entity_poly.type
_entity_poly.pdbx_seq_one_letter_code
_entity_poly.pdbx_strand_id
1 'polypeptide(L)'
;RVQGHHLPPHPPPLAGSLPKAAPMAMHAPLTSVSLEESAEELSRSVERWENEGFGYLRNLQQAVRNRGRVELMRCKQGDDAGRLVAVKRMPNAWVQRGPRAFEERFPGSSEQPWRDLGILRELNRRAFPAACQLLGVFRDDTVTYVVTSLATEGELFAWCKKTTCPGREREALMMPLVRQTISVVRDLHGHGIAHCDLSLENILLTRGDTGDLQVKLIDFGMSSAGRVRQGGEVGKPSYQPPEMHLGRMYDAFLADAFALGVVFFAMA
;
A
#
# COMPACT_ATOMS: atom_id res chain seq x y z
N ARG A 1 -47.52 33.94 -6.84
CA ARG A 1 -46.25 34.70 -6.96
C ARG A 1 -45.26 34.05 -5.99
N VAL A 2 -44.35 33.23 -6.50
CA VAL A 2 -43.35 32.50 -5.72
C VAL A 2 -42.20 33.47 -5.41
N GLN A 3 -41.86 33.64 -4.13
CA GLN A 3 -40.73 34.45 -3.69
C GLN A 3 -39.43 33.69 -3.98
N GLY A 4 -38.54 34.30 -4.77
CA GLY A 4 -37.23 33.75 -5.11
C GLY A 4 -36.27 33.90 -3.93
N HIS A 5 -35.83 32.76 -3.37
CA HIS A 5 -34.69 32.72 -2.47
C HIS A 5 -33.40 32.81 -3.30
N HIS A 6 -32.69 33.94 -3.19
CA HIS A 6 -31.35 34.10 -3.72
C HIS A 6 -30.36 33.27 -2.89
N LEU A 7 -29.69 32.31 -3.52
CA LEU A 7 -28.49 31.65 -2.99
C LEU A 7 -27.35 32.68 -2.85
N PRO A 8 -26.53 32.62 -1.79
CA PRO A 8 -25.35 33.47 -1.68
C PRO A 8 -24.30 33.12 -2.75
N PRO A 9 -23.50 34.10 -3.21
CA PRO A 9 -22.52 33.89 -4.26
C PRO A 9 -21.42 32.90 -3.81
N HIS A 10 -20.96 32.07 -4.76
CA HIS A 10 -19.85 31.15 -4.56
C HIS A 10 -18.58 31.89 -4.09
N PRO A 11 -17.81 31.33 -3.13
CA PRO A 11 -16.54 31.90 -2.75
C PRO A 11 -15.56 31.87 -3.94
N PRO A 12 -14.65 32.85 -4.05
CA PRO A 12 -13.66 32.90 -5.12
C PRO A 12 -12.75 31.67 -5.08
N PRO A 13 -12.23 31.23 -6.25
CA PRO A 13 -11.28 30.11 -6.28
C PRO A 13 -10.05 30.46 -5.47
N LEU A 14 -9.68 29.58 -4.53
CA LEU A 14 -8.43 29.67 -3.78
C LEU A 14 -7.26 29.66 -4.76
N ALA A 15 -6.67 30.83 -4.99
CA ALA A 15 -5.43 31.01 -5.72
C ALA A 15 -4.24 30.54 -4.85
N GLY A 16 -4.18 29.24 -4.60
CA GLY A 16 -2.99 28.56 -4.12
C GLY A 16 -2.41 27.77 -5.28
N SER A 17 -1.34 28.27 -5.89
CA SER A 17 -0.54 27.47 -6.80
C SER A 17 -0.08 26.22 -6.05
N LEU A 18 -0.63 25.06 -6.44
CA LEU A 18 -0.08 23.77 -6.09
C LEU A 18 1.44 23.82 -6.31
N PRO A 19 2.27 23.36 -5.36
CA PRO A 19 3.69 23.23 -5.63
C PRO A 19 3.84 22.37 -6.89
N LYS A 20 4.58 22.88 -7.89
CA LYS A 20 4.95 22.09 -9.06
C LYS A 20 5.66 20.84 -8.55
N ALA A 21 5.03 19.69 -8.71
CA ALA A 21 5.70 18.41 -8.51
C ALA A 21 6.97 18.42 -9.36
N ALA A 22 8.11 18.13 -8.75
CA ALA A 22 9.35 17.94 -9.48
C ALA A 22 9.10 16.91 -10.59
N PRO A 23 9.63 17.10 -11.81
CA PRO A 23 9.46 16.13 -12.86
C PRO A 23 10.11 14.82 -12.41
N MET A 24 9.28 13.82 -12.08
CA MET A 24 9.78 12.47 -11.83
C MET A 24 10.44 11.99 -13.12
N ALA A 25 11.66 11.43 -12.99
CA ALA A 25 12.27 10.72 -14.10
C ALA A 25 11.25 9.69 -14.61
N MET A 26 10.86 9.81 -15.88
CA MET A 26 9.87 8.91 -16.48
C MET A 26 10.53 7.54 -16.68
N HIS A 27 10.60 6.75 -15.62
CA HIS A 27 10.96 5.35 -15.70
C HIS A 27 9.92 4.62 -16.54
N ALA A 28 10.37 3.73 -17.42
CA ALA A 28 9.45 2.89 -18.20
C ALA A 28 8.50 2.12 -17.26
N PRO A 29 7.21 1.94 -17.62
CA PRO A 29 6.27 1.21 -16.79
C PRO A 29 6.79 -0.17 -16.39
N LEU A 30 6.53 -0.57 -15.13
CA LEU A 30 6.76 -1.93 -14.68
C LEU A 30 5.84 -2.88 -15.43
N THR A 31 6.39 -4.02 -15.83
CA THR A 31 5.69 -5.08 -16.55
C THR A 31 5.62 -6.33 -15.67
N SER A 32 4.67 -7.23 -15.96
CA SER A 32 4.58 -8.52 -15.26
C SER A 32 5.91 -9.28 -15.29
N VAL A 33 6.60 -9.28 -16.43
CA VAL A 33 7.92 -9.93 -16.59
C VAL A 33 8.96 -9.32 -15.66
N SER A 34 9.10 -7.99 -15.65
CA SER A 34 10.07 -7.33 -14.77
C SER A 34 9.79 -7.55 -13.27
N LEU A 35 8.51 -7.69 -12.90
CA LEU A 35 8.13 -7.97 -11.51
C LEU A 35 8.42 -9.42 -11.13
N GLU A 36 8.17 -10.36 -12.04
CA GLU A 36 8.51 -11.78 -11.86
C GLU A 36 10.01 -11.99 -11.72
N GLU A 37 10.81 -11.33 -12.57
CA GLU A 37 12.28 -11.33 -12.47
C GLU A 37 12.75 -10.75 -11.12
N SER A 38 12.19 -9.61 -10.70
CA SER A 38 12.54 -8.97 -9.43
C SER A 38 12.18 -9.85 -8.22
N ALA A 39 11.05 -10.55 -8.27
CA ALA A 39 10.61 -11.49 -7.26
C ALA A 39 11.50 -12.75 -7.20
N GLU A 40 11.88 -13.28 -8.36
CA GLU A 40 12.81 -14.42 -8.49
C GLU A 40 14.19 -14.08 -7.94
N GLU A 41 14.76 -12.93 -8.32
CA GLU A 41 16.01 -12.43 -7.74
C GLU A 41 15.94 -12.29 -6.21
N LEU A 42 14.87 -11.68 -5.71
CA LEU A 42 14.68 -11.49 -4.26
C LEU A 42 14.58 -12.83 -3.52
N SER A 43 13.93 -13.83 -4.13
CA SER A 43 13.83 -15.17 -3.53
C SER A 43 15.19 -15.85 -3.35
N ARG A 44 16.17 -15.51 -4.19
CA ARG A 44 17.55 -16.01 -4.12
C ARG A 44 18.43 -15.23 -3.15
N SER A 45 18.03 -14.00 -2.81
CA SER A 45 18.73 -13.13 -1.86
C SER A 45 18.09 -13.13 -0.47
N VAL A 46 17.26 -14.12 -0.14
CA VAL A 46 16.69 -14.24 1.21
C VAL A 46 17.78 -14.63 2.20
N GLU A 47 17.95 -13.80 3.23
CA GLU A 47 18.98 -13.97 4.24
C GLU A 47 18.51 -14.89 5.38
N ARG A 48 19.44 -15.37 6.21
CA ARG A 48 19.08 -16.14 7.41
C ARG A 48 18.54 -15.19 8.47
N TRP A 49 17.46 -15.58 9.14
CA TRP A 49 16.95 -14.83 10.29
C TRP A 49 17.83 -15.04 11.52
N GLU A 50 18.41 -13.96 12.03
CA GLU A 50 19.22 -13.95 13.26
C GLU A 50 18.46 -13.24 14.38
N ASN A 51 17.97 -14.01 15.36
CA ASN A 51 17.14 -13.50 16.46
C ASN A 51 17.82 -12.38 17.27
N GLU A 52 19.15 -12.33 17.30
CA GLU A 52 19.91 -11.32 18.05
C GLU A 52 19.90 -9.94 17.36
N GLY A 53 19.61 -9.89 16.06
CA GLY A 53 19.56 -8.65 15.27
C GLY A 53 18.30 -7.81 15.53
N PHE A 54 17.21 -8.41 16.05
CA PHE A 54 15.93 -7.74 16.21
C PHE A 54 15.32 -7.95 17.60
N GLY A 55 14.89 -6.87 18.24
CA GLY A 55 14.16 -6.87 19.50
C GLY A 55 12.67 -6.71 19.30
N TYR A 56 11.87 -7.72 19.63
CA TYR A 56 10.41 -7.61 19.65
C TYR A 56 9.94 -6.52 20.63
N LEU A 57 8.97 -5.70 20.22
CA LEU A 57 8.33 -4.71 21.08
C LEU A 57 6.83 -4.98 21.27
N ARG A 58 6.07 -5.13 20.19
CA ARG A 58 4.62 -5.44 20.26
C ARG A 58 4.09 -5.99 18.94
N ASN A 59 2.92 -6.63 18.99
CA ASN A 59 2.15 -6.93 17.79
C ASN A 59 1.50 -5.65 17.23
N LEU A 60 1.60 -5.44 15.92
CA LEU A 60 0.92 -4.37 15.20
C LEU A 60 -0.39 -4.86 14.58
N GLN A 61 -0.36 -6.06 13.98
CA GLN A 61 -1.50 -6.63 13.28
C GLN A 61 -1.44 -8.16 13.29
N GLN A 62 -2.60 -8.82 13.28
CA GLN A 62 -2.72 -10.25 12.98
C GLN A 62 -3.12 -10.43 11.52
N ALA A 63 -2.37 -11.26 10.78
CA ALA A 63 -2.72 -11.62 9.41
C ALA A 63 -3.42 -12.98 9.41
N VAL A 64 -4.69 -12.99 9.80
CA VAL A 64 -5.48 -14.22 10.03
C VAL A 64 -5.52 -15.10 8.77
N ARG A 65 -5.62 -14.50 7.58
CA ARG A 65 -5.75 -15.20 6.29
C ARG A 65 -4.60 -16.16 6.00
N ASN A 66 -3.36 -15.77 6.31
CA ASN A 66 -2.15 -16.57 6.05
C ASN A 66 -1.46 -17.07 7.35
N ARG A 67 -2.14 -16.95 8.50
CA ARG A 67 -1.60 -17.24 9.85
C ARG A 67 -0.32 -16.47 10.15
N GLY A 68 -0.12 -15.34 9.50
CA GLY A 68 0.99 -14.43 9.73
C GLY A 68 0.66 -13.38 10.78
N ARG A 69 1.62 -12.49 11.02
CA ARG A 69 1.43 -11.31 11.86
C ARG A 69 2.46 -10.25 11.53
N VAL A 70 2.11 -9.00 11.82
CA VAL A 70 3.03 -7.86 11.73
C VAL A 70 3.42 -7.46 13.14
N GLU A 71 4.73 -7.36 13.39
CA GLU A 71 5.30 -7.03 14.69
C GLU A 71 6.11 -5.75 14.58
N LEU A 72 6.02 -4.89 15.59
CA LEU A 72 6.93 -3.79 15.80
C LEU A 72 8.18 -4.35 16.46
N MET A 73 9.32 -4.15 15.82
CA MET A 73 10.62 -4.54 16.35
C MET A 73 11.60 -3.37 16.34
N ARG A 74 12.70 -3.52 17.08
CA ARG A 74 13.83 -2.61 17.10
C ARG A 74 15.07 -3.33 16.59
N CYS A 75 15.77 -2.77 15.61
CA CYS A 75 17.08 -3.27 15.20
C CYS A 75 18.08 -3.11 16.36
N LYS A 76 18.85 -4.16 16.66
CA LYS A 76 19.81 -4.20 17.78
C LYS A 76 21.26 -4.06 17.33
N GLN A 77 21.54 -4.29 16.05
CA GLN A 77 22.90 -4.38 15.49
C GLN A 77 22.98 -3.65 14.14
N GLY A 78 24.21 -3.44 13.67
CA GLY A 78 24.51 -2.78 12.40
C GLY A 78 24.23 -1.27 12.41
N ASP A 79 24.27 -0.67 11.22
CA ASP A 79 24.07 0.77 11.03
C ASP A 79 22.65 1.24 11.39
N ASP A 80 21.68 0.31 11.39
CA ASP A 80 20.30 0.56 11.78
C ASP A 80 20.04 0.37 13.29
N ALA A 81 21.08 0.17 14.13
CA ALA A 81 20.90 -0.05 15.56
C ALA A 81 20.03 1.03 16.22
N GLY A 82 18.98 0.60 16.93
CA GLY A 82 17.99 1.48 17.56
C GLY A 82 16.79 1.82 16.68
N ARG A 83 16.85 1.61 15.35
CA ARG A 83 15.74 1.89 14.42
C ARG A 83 14.53 1.02 14.70
N LEU A 84 13.35 1.62 14.64
CA LEU A 84 12.07 0.91 14.71
C LEU A 84 11.66 0.42 13.31
N VAL A 85 11.25 -0.83 13.23
CA VAL A 85 10.89 -1.52 11.99
C VAL A 85 9.60 -2.30 12.13
N ALA A 86 8.88 -2.47 11.02
CA ALA A 86 7.75 -3.38 10.93
C ALA A 86 8.25 -4.71 10.36
N VAL A 87 7.93 -5.82 11.03
CA VAL A 87 8.34 -7.17 10.63
C VAL A 87 7.09 -8.00 10.35
N LYS A 88 6.83 -8.30 9.08
CA LYS A 88 5.75 -9.19 8.64
C LYS A 88 6.28 -10.63 8.66
N ARG A 89 5.72 -11.43 9.55
CA ARG A 89 6.04 -12.86 9.74
C ARG A 89 5.02 -13.71 9.03
N MET A 90 5.50 -14.60 8.17
CA MET A 90 4.66 -15.44 7.33
C MET A 90 5.20 -16.88 7.34
N PRO A 91 4.34 -17.90 7.53
CA PRO A 91 4.81 -19.28 7.52
C PRO A 91 5.48 -19.66 6.19
N ASN A 92 6.61 -20.36 6.25
CA ASN A 92 7.30 -20.88 5.05
C ASN A 92 6.40 -21.82 4.24
N ALA A 93 5.52 -22.57 4.93
CA ALA A 93 4.52 -23.43 4.32
C ALA A 93 3.46 -22.67 3.49
N TRP A 94 3.39 -21.34 3.62
CA TRP A 94 2.55 -20.49 2.78
C TRP A 94 3.37 -19.70 1.78
N VAL A 95 4.41 -18.98 2.20
CA VAL A 95 5.24 -18.14 1.29
C VAL A 95 5.97 -18.98 0.24
N GLN A 96 6.29 -20.24 0.55
CA GLN A 96 7.15 -21.10 -0.25
C GLN A 96 8.55 -20.51 -0.47
N ARG A 97 9.42 -21.25 -1.16
CA ARG A 97 10.82 -20.84 -1.35
C ARG A 97 10.99 -19.69 -2.34
N GLY A 98 10.06 -19.51 -3.26
CA GLY A 98 10.09 -18.51 -4.32
C GLY A 98 8.75 -18.48 -5.09
N PRO A 99 8.61 -17.57 -6.06
CA PRO A 99 7.35 -17.35 -6.78
C PRO A 99 6.88 -18.60 -7.54
N ARG A 100 7.78 -19.32 -8.22
CA ARG A 100 7.42 -20.57 -8.92
C ARG A 100 6.87 -21.65 -7.98
N ALA A 101 7.55 -21.90 -6.86
CA ALA A 101 7.10 -22.89 -5.88
C ALA A 101 5.77 -22.49 -5.22
N PHE A 102 5.52 -21.18 -5.07
CA PHE A 102 4.25 -20.65 -4.62
C PHE A 102 3.12 -20.97 -5.61
N GLU A 103 3.31 -20.66 -6.90
CA GLU A 103 2.31 -20.91 -7.95
C GLU A 103 2.00 -22.41 -8.09
N GLU A 104 3.01 -23.28 -8.03
CA GLU A 104 2.83 -24.73 -8.07
C GLU A 104 2.00 -25.25 -6.88
N ARG A 105 2.12 -24.62 -5.71
CA ARG A 105 1.42 -25.03 -4.49
C ARG A 105 0.02 -24.42 -4.36
N PHE A 106 -0.16 -23.18 -4.81
CA PHE A 106 -1.38 -22.40 -4.68
C PHE A 106 -1.80 -21.79 -6.03
N PRO A 107 -2.08 -22.63 -7.05
CA PRO A 107 -2.41 -22.15 -8.37
C PRO A 107 -3.67 -21.28 -8.33
N GLY A 108 -3.61 -20.10 -8.96
CA GLY A 108 -4.74 -19.17 -9.00
C GLY A 108 -5.04 -18.46 -7.68
N SER A 109 -4.13 -18.49 -6.70
CA SER A 109 -4.25 -17.66 -5.50
C SER A 109 -4.34 -16.17 -5.86
N SER A 110 -5.34 -15.48 -5.31
CA SER A 110 -5.50 -14.03 -5.51
C SER A 110 -4.44 -13.22 -4.77
N GLU A 111 -3.93 -13.73 -3.64
CA GLU A 111 -2.85 -13.11 -2.86
C GLU A 111 -1.52 -13.79 -3.21
N GLN A 112 -0.57 -13.00 -3.71
CA GLN A 112 0.74 -13.48 -4.16
C GLN A 112 1.85 -12.80 -3.34
N PRO A 113 2.48 -13.49 -2.35
CA PRO A 113 3.46 -12.86 -1.47
C PRO A 113 4.71 -12.41 -2.21
N TRP A 114 5.15 -13.15 -3.23
CA TRP A 114 6.32 -12.76 -4.04
C TRP A 114 6.03 -11.60 -4.98
N ARG A 115 4.77 -11.41 -5.38
CA ARG A 115 4.33 -10.23 -6.12
C ARG A 115 4.36 -8.97 -5.24
N ASP A 116 3.86 -9.08 -4.00
CA ASP A 116 3.93 -8.02 -3.00
C ASP A 116 5.38 -7.53 -2.84
N LEU A 117 6.30 -8.48 -2.62
CA LEU A 117 7.71 -8.18 -2.41
C LEU A 117 8.43 -7.68 -3.68
N GLY A 118 8.11 -8.24 -4.85
CA GLY A 118 8.68 -7.79 -6.13
C GLY A 118 8.28 -6.35 -6.45
N ILE A 119 7.00 -6.00 -6.30
CA ILE A 119 6.51 -4.63 -6.49
C ILE A 119 7.17 -3.69 -5.47
N LEU A 120 7.19 -4.06 -4.19
CA LEU A 120 7.80 -3.23 -3.15
C LEU A 120 9.28 -2.93 -3.45
N ARG A 121 10.04 -3.94 -3.87
CA ARG A 121 11.46 -3.82 -4.24
C ARG A 121 11.64 -2.89 -5.44
N GLU A 122 10.84 -3.02 -6.48
CA GLU A 122 10.92 -2.15 -7.66
C GLU A 122 10.52 -0.70 -7.37
N LEU A 123 9.47 -0.49 -6.57
CA LEU A 123 9.07 0.84 -6.13
C LEU A 123 10.19 1.50 -5.30
N ASN A 124 10.87 0.74 -4.44
CA ASN A 124 12.03 1.23 -3.68
C ASN A 124 13.22 1.57 -4.58
N ARG A 125 13.56 0.73 -5.58
CA ARG A 125 14.62 1.02 -6.57
C ARG A 125 14.35 2.31 -7.34
N ARG A 126 13.08 2.64 -7.56
CA ARG A 126 12.63 3.86 -8.25
C ARG A 126 12.37 5.04 -7.30
N ALA A 127 12.77 4.91 -6.03
CA ALA A 127 12.59 5.92 -4.99
C ALA A 127 11.12 6.40 -4.85
N PHE A 128 10.16 5.51 -5.05
CA PHE A 128 8.73 5.83 -4.89
C PHE A 128 8.43 6.17 -3.42
N PRO A 129 8.10 7.43 -3.10
CA PRO A 129 8.12 7.93 -1.72
C PRO A 129 6.98 7.35 -0.87
N ALA A 130 5.93 6.85 -1.50
CA ALA A 130 4.76 6.31 -0.80
C ALA A 130 4.83 4.80 -0.57
N ALA A 131 5.97 4.14 -0.80
CA ALA A 131 6.21 2.79 -0.32
C ALA A 131 7.02 2.83 0.99
N CYS A 132 6.81 1.84 1.86
CA CYS A 132 7.75 1.57 2.94
C CYS A 132 9.08 1.05 2.35
N GLN A 133 10.20 1.41 2.97
CA GLN A 133 11.50 0.87 2.58
C GLN A 133 11.57 -0.61 2.98
N LEU A 134 11.83 -1.50 2.03
CA LEU A 134 12.19 -2.89 2.25
C LEU A 134 13.65 -2.94 2.73
N LEU A 135 13.82 -3.28 4.00
CA LEU A 135 15.14 -3.37 4.65
C LEU A 135 15.76 -4.76 4.47
N GLY A 136 14.93 -5.79 4.33
CA GLY A 136 15.41 -7.13 4.03
C GLY A 136 14.30 -8.17 4.05
N VAL A 137 14.60 -9.34 3.47
CA VAL A 137 13.79 -10.54 3.57
C VAL A 137 14.66 -11.63 4.16
N PHE A 138 14.21 -12.17 5.29
CA PHE A 138 14.94 -13.17 6.05
C PHE A 138 14.09 -14.42 6.23
N ARG A 139 14.75 -15.53 6.56
CA ARG A 139 14.08 -16.81 6.76
C ARG A 139 14.77 -17.66 7.82
N ASP A 140 13.96 -18.30 8.67
CA ASP A 140 14.36 -19.45 9.47
C ASP A 140 13.73 -20.74 8.92
N ASP A 141 13.85 -21.85 9.65
CA ASP A 141 13.33 -23.16 9.21
C ASP A 141 11.81 -23.16 8.96
N THR A 142 11.06 -22.28 9.63
CA THR A 142 9.58 -22.30 9.68
C THR A 142 8.91 -21.03 9.18
N VAL A 143 9.59 -19.88 9.21
CA VAL A 143 9.01 -18.55 8.97
C VAL A 143 9.89 -17.72 8.04
N THR A 144 9.22 -16.96 7.17
CA THR A 144 9.80 -15.88 6.38
C THR A 144 9.44 -14.54 7.04
N TYR A 145 10.42 -13.66 7.16
CA TYR A 145 10.35 -12.36 7.82
C TYR A 145 10.63 -11.26 6.79
N VAL A 146 9.66 -10.39 6.57
CA VAL A 146 9.83 -9.21 5.70
C VAL A 146 9.97 -8.00 6.60
N VAL A 147 11.13 -7.35 6.55
CA VAL A 147 11.47 -6.21 7.41
C VAL A 147 11.35 -4.94 6.59
N THR A 148 10.53 -4.00 7.05
CA THR A 148 10.32 -2.71 6.39
C THR A 148 10.45 -1.54 7.35
N SER A 149 10.64 -0.33 6.80
CA SER A 149 10.50 0.91 7.56
C SER A 149 9.10 1.04 8.15
N LEU A 150 9.03 1.44 9.41
CA LEU A 150 7.76 1.67 10.11
C LEU A 150 7.07 2.96 9.62
N ALA A 151 5.79 2.87 9.27
CA ALA A 151 4.91 4.03 9.20
C ALA A 151 4.35 4.32 10.61
N THR A 152 4.71 5.46 11.19
CA THR A 152 4.61 5.68 12.66
C THR A 152 3.22 5.98 13.16
N GLU A 153 2.32 6.48 12.30
CA GLU A 153 1.00 6.96 12.69
C GLU A 153 -0.10 5.91 12.48
N GLY A 154 0.27 4.72 11.98
CA GLY A 154 -0.63 3.58 11.78
C GLY A 154 -1.52 3.69 10.55
N GLU A 155 -2.59 2.89 10.52
CA GLU A 155 -3.53 2.80 9.41
C GLU A 155 -4.45 4.04 9.33
N LEU A 156 -4.84 4.42 8.12
CA LEU A 156 -5.84 5.46 7.87
C LEU A 156 -7.19 5.10 8.51
N PHE A 157 -7.52 3.80 8.59
CA PHE A 157 -8.67 3.31 9.34
C PHE A 157 -8.62 3.70 10.82
N ALA A 158 -7.46 3.52 11.48
CA ALA A 158 -7.27 3.90 12.86
C ALA A 158 -7.30 5.42 13.05
N TRP A 159 -6.79 6.18 12.08
CA TRP A 159 -6.93 7.64 12.05
C TRP A 159 -8.40 8.06 12.01
N CYS A 160 -9.21 7.47 11.12
CA CYS A 160 -10.65 7.76 11.03
C CYS A 160 -11.41 7.48 12.33
N LYS A 161 -10.99 6.48 13.11
CA LYS A 161 -11.61 6.17 14.42
C LYS A 161 -11.24 7.16 15.53
N LYS A 162 -10.07 7.80 15.43
CA LYS A 162 -9.54 8.71 16.46
C LYS A 162 -9.85 10.19 16.18
N THR A 163 -10.09 10.54 14.92
CA THR A 163 -10.42 11.90 14.48
C THR A 163 -11.79 12.35 14.98
N THR A 164 -12.04 13.66 14.96
CA THR A 164 -13.32 14.32 15.28
C THR A 164 -14.51 13.69 14.56
N CYS A 165 -15.73 13.94 15.06
CA CYS A 165 -16.96 13.47 14.42
C CYS A 165 -17.11 14.02 12.98
N PRO A 166 -17.91 13.37 12.12
CA PRO A 166 -18.24 13.88 10.78
C PRO A 166 -18.65 15.36 10.78
N GLY A 167 -18.14 16.10 9.80
CA GLY A 167 -18.40 17.54 9.64
C GLY A 167 -17.21 18.31 9.08
N ARG A 168 -17.38 19.64 8.95
CA ARG A 168 -16.40 20.54 8.30
C ARG A 168 -14.99 20.45 8.89
N GLU A 169 -14.85 20.25 10.20
CA GLU A 169 -13.54 20.14 10.84
C GLU A 169 -12.81 18.86 10.42
N ARG A 170 -13.52 17.73 10.37
CA ARG A 170 -12.97 16.46 9.86
C ARG A 170 -12.60 16.60 8.38
N GLU A 171 -13.47 17.20 7.57
CA GLU A 171 -13.18 17.45 6.15
C GLU A 171 -11.92 18.30 5.97
N ALA A 172 -11.73 19.35 6.78
CA ALA A 172 -10.51 20.16 6.73
C ALA A 172 -9.24 19.33 7.02
N LEU A 173 -9.31 18.38 7.96
CA LEU A 173 -8.21 17.46 8.29
C LEU A 173 -8.01 16.38 7.22
N MET A 174 -9.09 15.94 6.56
CA MET A 174 -9.03 14.87 5.57
C MET A 174 -8.44 15.36 4.23
N MET A 175 -8.68 16.62 3.86
CA MET A 175 -8.37 17.09 2.52
C MET A 175 -6.88 17.00 2.12
N PRO A 176 -5.91 17.30 3.00
CA PRO A 176 -4.50 17.05 2.70
C PRO A 176 -4.22 15.57 2.39
N LEU A 177 -4.79 14.65 3.17
CA LEU A 177 -4.64 13.20 2.96
C LEU A 177 -5.30 12.73 1.68
N VAL A 178 -6.50 13.25 1.35
CA VAL A 178 -7.21 12.94 0.10
C VAL A 178 -6.35 13.36 -1.11
N ARG A 179 -5.86 14.60 -1.12
CA ARG A 179 -5.01 15.12 -2.22
C ARG A 179 -3.73 14.30 -2.37
N GLN A 180 -3.09 13.97 -1.26
CA GLN A 180 -1.88 13.17 -1.25
C GLN A 180 -2.15 11.75 -1.76
N THR A 181 -3.21 11.10 -1.29
CA THR A 181 -3.60 9.74 -1.73
C THR A 181 -3.87 9.68 -3.22
N ILE A 182 -4.62 10.66 -3.77
CA ILE A 182 -4.85 10.75 -5.23
C ILE A 182 -3.53 10.90 -5.99
N SER A 183 -2.64 11.78 -5.53
CA SER A 183 -1.33 11.98 -6.18
C SER A 183 -0.51 10.69 -6.15
N VAL A 184 -0.42 10.04 -4.99
CA VAL A 184 0.33 8.80 -4.78
C VAL A 184 -0.19 7.67 -5.68
N VAL A 185 -1.51 7.49 -5.79
CA VAL A 185 -2.09 6.44 -6.64
C VAL A 185 -1.90 6.76 -8.12
N ARG A 186 -2.05 8.02 -8.53
CA ARG A 186 -1.70 8.45 -9.90
C ARG A 186 -0.23 8.15 -10.22
N ASP A 187 0.67 8.41 -9.29
CA ASP A 187 2.10 8.18 -9.49
C ASP A 187 2.40 6.66 -9.53
N LEU A 188 1.70 5.85 -8.74
CA LEU A 188 1.73 4.38 -8.81
C LEU A 188 1.23 3.87 -10.19
N HIS A 189 0.13 4.43 -10.70
CA HIS A 189 -0.36 4.14 -12.06
C HIS A 189 0.64 4.55 -13.14
N GLY A 190 1.38 5.64 -12.92
CA GLY A 190 2.50 6.08 -13.76
C GLY A 190 3.65 5.06 -13.81
N HIS A 191 3.82 4.25 -12.76
CA HIS A 191 4.73 3.11 -12.73
C HIS A 191 4.15 1.87 -13.41
N GLY A 192 2.95 1.93 -13.98
CA GLY A 192 2.27 0.80 -14.60
C GLY A 192 1.61 -0.15 -13.60
N ILE A 193 1.51 0.21 -12.32
CA ILE A 193 0.95 -0.66 -11.27
C ILE A 193 -0.44 -0.19 -10.90
N ALA A 194 -1.42 -1.09 -10.93
CA ALA A 194 -2.70 -0.92 -10.26
C ALA A 194 -2.64 -1.63 -8.89
N HIS A 195 -3.07 -0.97 -7.82
CA HIS A 195 -3.00 -1.55 -6.48
C HIS A 195 -4.02 -2.69 -6.30
N CYS A 196 -5.24 -2.52 -6.79
CA CYS A 196 -6.34 -3.49 -6.76
C CYS A 196 -6.86 -3.93 -5.38
N ASP A 197 -6.40 -3.32 -4.29
CA ASP A 197 -6.92 -3.54 -2.92
C ASP A 197 -6.82 -2.26 -2.07
N LEU A 198 -7.07 -1.10 -2.68
CA LEU A 198 -7.10 0.17 -1.95
C LEU A 198 -8.25 0.16 -0.95
N SER A 199 -7.92 0.45 0.30
CA SER A 199 -8.83 0.43 1.45
C SER A 199 -8.22 1.25 2.58
N LEU A 200 -8.99 1.52 3.64
CA LEU A 200 -8.51 2.31 4.78
C LEU A 200 -7.37 1.60 5.55
N GLU A 201 -7.33 0.28 5.48
CA GLU A 201 -6.36 -0.59 6.13
C GLU A 201 -5.05 -0.67 5.35
N ASN A 202 -5.09 -0.53 4.02
CA ASN A 202 -3.92 -0.61 3.15
C ASN A 202 -3.27 0.76 2.86
N ILE A 203 -3.77 1.82 3.51
CA ILE A 203 -3.18 3.16 3.50
C ILE A 203 -2.67 3.45 4.90
N LEU A 204 -1.35 3.53 5.06
CA LEU A 204 -0.70 3.92 6.31
C LEU A 204 -0.35 5.40 6.31
N LEU A 205 -0.16 5.95 7.51
CA LEU A 205 0.29 7.30 7.77
C LEU A 205 1.62 7.27 8.52
N THR A 206 2.50 8.20 8.17
CA THR A 206 3.76 8.46 8.88
C THR A 206 4.02 9.96 8.96
N ARG A 207 4.90 10.41 9.84
CA ARG A 207 5.37 11.80 9.82
C ARG A 207 6.62 11.93 8.97
N GLY A 208 6.64 12.94 8.09
CA GLY A 208 7.86 13.37 7.41
C GLY A 208 8.72 14.27 8.28
N ASP A 209 9.85 14.71 7.73
CA ASP A 209 10.80 15.59 8.44
C ASP A 209 10.19 16.94 8.86
N THR A 210 9.19 17.41 8.12
CA THR A 210 8.43 18.64 8.43
C THR A 210 7.37 18.43 9.52
N GLY A 211 7.16 17.20 9.98
CA GLY A 211 6.12 16.82 10.94
C GLY A 211 4.74 16.55 10.32
N ASP A 212 4.56 16.83 9.03
CA ASP A 212 3.32 16.60 8.29
C ASP A 212 3.06 15.11 8.07
N LEU A 213 1.77 14.76 8.00
CA LEU A 213 1.36 13.39 7.66
C LEU A 213 1.69 13.07 6.20
N GLN A 214 2.23 11.88 6.00
CA GLN A 214 2.56 11.30 4.71
C GLN A 214 1.90 9.93 4.56
N VAL A 215 1.25 9.74 3.42
CA VAL A 215 0.62 8.48 3.00
C VAL A 215 1.68 7.48 2.55
N LYS A 216 1.53 6.24 3.00
CA LYS A 216 2.24 5.06 2.51
C LYS A 216 1.23 4.00 2.08
N LEU A 217 1.42 3.43 0.90
CA LEU A 217 0.64 2.28 0.41
C LEU A 217 1.34 0.98 0.82
N ILE A 218 0.55 -0.02 1.20
CA ILE A 218 1.03 -1.35 1.59
C ILE A 218 0.15 -2.44 0.96
N ASP A 219 0.64 -3.68 1.00
CA ASP A 219 -0.07 -4.88 0.54
C ASP A 219 -0.35 -4.89 -0.97
N PHE A 220 0.72 -5.08 -1.74
CA PHE A 220 0.68 -5.20 -3.19
C PHE A 220 0.40 -6.63 -3.65
N GLY A 221 -0.01 -7.52 -2.74
CA GLY A 221 -0.22 -8.95 -3.02
C GLY A 221 -1.31 -9.23 -4.06
N MET A 222 -2.23 -8.29 -4.28
CA MET A 222 -3.31 -8.37 -5.28
C MET A 222 -3.11 -7.43 -6.49
N SER A 223 -2.02 -6.66 -6.50
CA SER A 223 -1.74 -5.65 -7.52
C SER A 223 -1.50 -6.25 -8.90
N SER A 224 -1.73 -5.46 -9.94
CA SER A 224 -1.45 -5.87 -11.33
C SER A 224 -0.49 -4.91 -12.01
N ALA A 225 0.42 -5.46 -12.81
CA ALA A 225 1.17 -4.68 -13.78
C ALA A 225 0.32 -4.55 -15.06
N GLY A 226 0.03 -3.32 -15.44
CA GLY A 226 -0.82 -2.99 -16.57
C GLY A 226 -2.20 -2.48 -16.18
N ARG A 227 -2.80 -1.78 -17.14
CA ARG A 227 -4.10 -1.11 -16.99
C ARG A 227 -5.28 -2.04 -17.21
N VAL A 228 -5.12 -3.05 -18.07
CA VAL A 228 -6.21 -3.98 -18.41
C VAL A 228 -6.04 -5.26 -17.61
N ARG A 229 -7.12 -5.69 -16.95
CA ARG A 229 -7.14 -6.91 -16.15
C ARG A 229 -8.37 -7.75 -16.47
N GLN A 230 -8.22 -9.07 -16.43
CA GLN A 230 -9.35 -9.99 -16.55
C GLN A 230 -10.29 -9.83 -15.35
N GLY A 231 -11.59 -9.83 -15.61
CA GLY A 231 -12.62 -9.83 -14.58
C GLY A 231 -12.40 -10.94 -13.57
N GLY A 232 -12.74 -10.67 -12.32
CA GLY A 232 -12.50 -11.54 -11.17
C GLY A 232 -12.57 -10.75 -9.87
N GLU A 233 -13.01 -11.39 -8.80
CA GLU A 233 -13.17 -10.76 -7.49
C GLU A 233 -11.81 -10.65 -6.79
N VAL A 234 -11.17 -9.49 -6.91
CA VAL A 234 -9.92 -9.15 -6.22
C VAL A 234 -10.11 -7.91 -5.35
N GLY A 235 -9.32 -7.83 -4.28
CA GLY A 235 -9.51 -6.83 -3.24
C GLY A 235 -10.74 -7.10 -2.37
N LYS A 236 -11.03 -6.16 -1.46
CA LYS A 236 -12.16 -6.24 -0.54
C LYS A 236 -13.50 -5.92 -1.24
N PRO A 237 -14.55 -6.77 -1.11
CA PRO A 237 -15.83 -6.58 -1.82
C PRO A 237 -16.48 -5.20 -1.66
N SER A 238 -16.37 -4.57 -0.49
CA SER A 238 -16.94 -3.23 -0.23
C SER A 238 -16.26 -2.10 -1.01
N TYR A 239 -15.09 -2.35 -1.61
CA TYR A 239 -14.32 -1.38 -2.39
C TYR A 239 -14.33 -1.69 -3.90
N GLN A 240 -14.99 -2.77 -4.32
CA GLN A 240 -15.00 -3.21 -5.70
C GLN A 240 -15.99 -2.39 -6.55
N PRO A 241 -15.56 -1.89 -7.73
CA PRO A 241 -16.47 -1.25 -8.68
C PRO A 241 -17.38 -2.28 -9.37
N PRO A 242 -18.56 -1.84 -9.86
CA PRO A 242 -19.54 -2.75 -10.48
C PRO A 242 -19.01 -3.48 -11.73
N GLU A 243 -18.13 -2.87 -12.53
CA GLU A 243 -17.60 -3.49 -13.75
C GLU A 243 -16.77 -4.75 -13.52
N MET A 244 -16.20 -4.94 -12.32
CA MET A 244 -15.45 -6.15 -11.97
C MET A 244 -16.35 -7.39 -11.90
N HIS A 245 -17.65 -7.22 -11.66
CA HIS A 245 -18.63 -8.31 -11.54
C HIS A 245 -19.26 -8.72 -12.88
N LEU A 246 -18.83 -8.11 -13.98
CA LEU A 246 -19.39 -8.36 -15.32
C LEU A 246 -18.69 -9.50 -16.08
N GLY A 247 -17.68 -10.17 -15.47
CA GLY A 247 -16.95 -11.29 -16.08
C GLY A 247 -16.12 -10.94 -17.32
N ARG A 248 -15.91 -9.64 -17.58
CA ARG A 248 -15.15 -9.12 -18.72
C ARG A 248 -13.86 -8.43 -18.27
N MET A 249 -12.98 -8.14 -19.22
CA MET A 249 -11.81 -7.30 -18.96
C MET A 249 -12.26 -5.92 -18.46
N TYR A 250 -11.54 -5.37 -17.49
CA TYR A 250 -11.80 -4.05 -16.93
C TYR A 250 -10.51 -3.24 -16.80
N ASP A 251 -10.68 -1.94 -16.58
CA ASP A 251 -9.59 -1.00 -16.36
C ASP A 251 -9.23 -0.97 -14.87
N ALA A 252 -8.11 -1.58 -14.51
CA ALA A 252 -7.65 -1.68 -13.13
C ALA A 252 -7.31 -0.31 -12.52
N PHE A 253 -6.95 0.69 -13.33
CA PHE A 253 -6.67 2.03 -12.82
C PHE A 253 -7.97 2.77 -12.47
N LEU A 254 -9.03 2.57 -13.26
CA LEU A 254 -10.36 3.09 -12.91
C LEU A 254 -10.96 2.35 -11.72
N ALA A 255 -10.67 1.06 -11.56
CA ALA A 255 -11.08 0.31 -10.37
C ALA A 255 -10.41 0.87 -9.09
N ASP A 256 -9.11 1.19 -9.14
CA ASP A 256 -8.44 1.89 -8.04
C ASP A 256 -9.08 3.26 -7.76
N ALA A 257 -9.46 4.01 -8.80
CA ALA A 257 -10.12 5.31 -8.63
C ALA A 257 -11.50 5.18 -7.95
N PHE A 258 -12.27 4.15 -8.28
CA PHE A 258 -13.52 3.83 -7.57
C PHE A 258 -13.27 3.49 -6.11
N ALA A 259 -12.28 2.62 -5.84
CA ALA A 259 -11.91 2.25 -4.47
C ALA A 259 -11.48 3.46 -3.64
N LEU A 260 -10.77 4.44 -4.24
CA LEU A 260 -10.49 5.72 -3.59
C LEU A 260 -11.76 6.52 -3.26
N GLY A 261 -12.76 6.52 -4.14
CA GLY A 261 -14.07 7.11 -3.86
C GLY A 261 -14.71 6.51 -2.60
N VAL A 262 -14.68 5.18 -2.46
CA VAL A 262 -15.16 4.49 -1.27
C VAL A 262 -14.33 4.83 -0.03
N VAL A 263 -13.00 4.89 -0.16
CA VAL A 263 -12.10 5.33 0.93
C VAL A 263 -12.49 6.73 1.41
N PHE A 264 -12.61 7.70 0.51
CA PHE A 264 -12.91 9.08 0.88
C PHE A 264 -14.32 9.24 1.44
N PHE A 265 -15.30 8.49 0.91
CA PHE A 265 -16.63 8.42 1.49
C PHE A 265 -16.60 7.88 2.92
N ALA A 266 -15.84 6.82 3.18
CA ALA A 266 -15.73 6.23 4.52
C ALA A 266 -14.90 7.07 5.50
N MET A 267 -14.03 7.95 5.00
CA MET A 267 -13.28 8.89 5.82
C MET A 267 -14.15 10.07 6.32
N ALA A 268 -15.14 10.49 5.54
CA ALA A 268 -16.01 11.64 5.83
C ALA A 268 -16.92 11.37 7.05
#